data_AF-A0A524FIE7-F1
#
_entry.id   AF-A0A524FIE7-F1
#
_cell.length_a   1.000
_cell.length_b   1.000
_cell.length_c   1.000
_cell.angle_alpha   90.00
_cell.angle_beta   90.00
_cell.angle_gamma   90.00
#
_symmetry.space_group_name_H-M   'P 1'
#
loop_
_entity.id
_entity.type
_entity.pdbx_description
1 polymer ?
#
loop_
_entity_poly.entity_id
_entity_poly.type
_entity_poly.pdbx_seq_one_letter_code
_entity_poly.pdbx_strand_id
1 'polypeptide(L)'
;MIVNLKQIGEKDFSELGGKAFNLGKLIQKDFPVPQGFVITTEVYSEFLKSNNLFELIDKELSYINYNDYNSIRNCSNKIQNAIKKASLPLDM
;
A
#
# COMPACT_ATOMS: atom_id res chain seq x y z
N MET A 1 -0.14 -2.20 12.62
CA MET A 1 -1.41 -2.97 12.76
C MET A 1 -1.76 -3.84 11.54
N ILE A 2 -1.96 -5.15 11.78
CA ILE A 2 -2.33 -6.18 10.79
C ILE A 2 -3.78 -6.63 11.04
N VAL A 3 -4.52 -6.97 9.98
CA VAL A 3 -5.90 -7.50 10.06
C VAL A 3 -6.00 -8.86 9.40
N ASN A 4 -6.58 -9.85 10.09
CA ASN A 4 -6.82 -11.17 9.50
C ASN A 4 -7.89 -11.09 8.41
N LEU A 5 -7.69 -11.75 7.26
CA LEU A 5 -8.66 -11.74 6.16
C LEU A 5 -10.05 -12.24 6.59
N LYS A 6 -10.13 -13.14 7.58
CA LYS A 6 -11.41 -13.65 8.12
C LYS A 6 -12.20 -12.60 8.92
N GLN A 7 -11.54 -11.55 9.41
CA GLN A 7 -12.12 -10.52 10.29
C GLN A 7 -12.57 -9.25 9.54
N ILE A 8 -12.41 -9.22 8.22
CA ILE A 8 -12.68 -8.04 7.37
C ILE A 8 -14.16 -7.63 7.34
N GLY A 9 -15.08 -8.45 7.87
CA GLY A 9 -16.49 -8.10 8.01
C GLY A 9 -16.81 -7.04 9.06
N GLU A 10 -15.88 -6.78 9.99
CA GLU A 10 -16.06 -5.87 11.12
C GLU A 10 -15.30 -4.55 10.96
N LYS A 11 -14.56 -4.38 9.85
CA LYS A 11 -13.71 -3.20 9.60
C LYS A 11 -14.08 -2.49 8.30
N ASP A 12 -13.86 -1.18 8.29
CA ASP A 12 -14.25 -0.32 7.17
C ASP A 12 -13.38 -0.52 5.92
N PHE A 13 -14.03 -0.39 4.76
CA PHE A 13 -13.42 -0.48 3.43
C PHE A 13 -12.21 0.45 3.25
N SER A 14 -12.27 1.64 3.84
CA SER A 14 -11.24 2.68 3.77
C SER A 14 -9.90 2.25 4.40
N GLU A 15 -9.91 1.39 5.43
CA GLU A 15 -8.69 1.00 6.14
C GLU A 15 -7.89 -0.09 5.40
N LEU A 16 -8.58 -0.92 4.62
CA LEU A 16 -8.03 -2.16 4.05
C LEU A 16 -7.85 -2.09 2.52
N GLY A 17 -8.63 -1.26 1.84
CA GLY A 17 -8.68 -1.16 0.38
C GLY A 17 -9.52 -2.26 -0.28
N GLY A 18 -9.88 -2.03 -1.55
CA GLY A 18 -10.90 -2.84 -2.25
C GLY A 18 -10.53 -4.30 -2.49
N LYS A 19 -9.25 -4.64 -2.62
CA LYS A 19 -8.82 -6.05 -2.81
C LYS A 19 -9.03 -6.87 -1.55
N ALA A 20 -8.51 -6.37 -0.41
CA ALA A 20 -8.64 -7.00 0.89
C ALA A 20 -10.12 -7.16 1.28
N PHE A 21 -10.92 -6.11 1.09
CA PHE A 21 -12.36 -6.14 1.34
C PHE A 21 -13.05 -7.27 0.56
N ASN A 22 -12.80 -7.37 -0.75
CA ASN A 22 -13.42 -8.40 -1.58
C ASN A 22 -12.93 -9.81 -1.22
N LEU A 23 -11.65 -10.01 -0.88
CA LEU A 23 -11.16 -11.30 -0.39
C LEU A 23 -11.86 -11.70 0.92
N GLY A 24 -12.05 -10.78 1.85
CA GLY A 24 -12.83 -11.02 3.07
C GLY A 24 -14.28 -11.41 2.79
N LYS A 25 -14.93 -10.76 1.80
CA LYS A 25 -16.29 -11.13 1.36
C LYS A 25 -16.37 -12.51 0.72
N LEU A 26 -15.35 -12.93 -0.04
CA LEU A 26 -15.28 -14.27 -0.60
C LEU A 26 -15.14 -15.33 0.51
N ILE A 27 -14.30 -15.05 1.52
CA ILE A 27 -14.14 -15.92 2.69
C ILE A 27 -15.47 -16.07 3.46
N GLN A 28 -16.20 -14.97 3.65
CA GLN A 28 -17.52 -15.00 4.30
C GLN A 28 -18.58 -15.79 3.53
N LYS A 29 -18.36 -16.01 2.23
CA LYS A 29 -19.23 -16.80 1.35
C LYS A 29 -18.70 -18.22 1.11
N ASP A 30 -17.80 -18.69 1.97
CA ASP A 30 -17.21 -20.03 1.94
C ASP A 30 -16.47 -20.39 0.64
N PHE A 31 -16.02 -19.38 -0.13
CA PHE A 31 -15.14 -19.63 -1.27
C PHE A 31 -13.75 -20.07 -0.80
N PRO A 32 -13.06 -20.95 -1.57
CA PRO A 32 -11.73 -21.43 -1.21
C PRO A 32 -10.67 -20.34 -1.45
N VAL A 33 -10.53 -19.44 -0.47
CA VAL A 33 -9.51 -18.39 -0.45
C VAL A 33 -8.40 -18.82 0.53
N PRO A 34 -7.11 -18.72 0.13
CA PRO A 34 -6.00 -18.98 1.04
C PRO A 34 -6.07 -18.14 2.31
N GLN A 35 -5.64 -18.72 3.43
CA GLN A 35 -5.52 -17.98 4.68
C GLN A 35 -4.46 -16.88 4.55
N GLY A 36 -4.71 -15.75 5.20
CA GLY A 36 -3.79 -14.63 5.17
C GLY A 36 -4.26 -13.44 5.97
N PHE A 37 -3.51 -12.36 5.85
CA PHE A 37 -3.73 -11.11 6.55
C PHE A 37 -3.46 -9.93 5.63
N VAL A 38 -3.86 -8.75 6.08
CA VAL A 38 -3.74 -7.49 5.37
C VAL A 38 -2.89 -6.55 6.20
N ILE A 39 -1.88 -5.97 5.57
CA ILE A 39 -1.18 -4.79 6.08
C ILE A 39 -2.08 -3.59 5.77
N THR A 40 -2.51 -2.87 6.80
CA THR A 40 -3.46 -1.77 6.66
C THR A 40 -2.84 -0.56 5.95
N THR A 41 -3.72 0.29 5.41
CA THR A 41 -3.30 1.57 4.80
C THR A 41 -2.66 2.52 5.80
N GLU A 42 -3.03 2.43 7.09
CA GLU A 42 -2.41 3.16 8.19
C GLU A 42 -0.93 2.80 8.33
N VAL A 43 -0.61 1.50 8.39
CA VAL A 43 0.79 1.03 8.46
C VAL A 43 1.59 1.48 7.25
N TYR A 44 0.99 1.39 6.05
CA TYR A 44 1.65 1.89 4.85
C TYR A 44 1.94 3.39 4.93
N SER A 45 0.99 4.19 5.43
CA SER A 45 1.14 5.64 5.59
C SER A 45 2.22 5.99 6.62
N GLU A 46 2.27 5.27 7.73
CA GLU A 46 3.30 5.44 8.75
C GLU A 46 4.69 5.08 8.19
N PHE A 47 4.81 4.02 7.39
CA PHE A 47 6.06 3.62 6.75
C PHE A 47 6.58 4.69 5.80
N LEU A 48 5.67 5.30 5.02
CA LEU A 48 6.04 6.43 4.16
C LEU A 48 6.47 7.65 4.97
N LYS A 49 5.77 7.94 6.08
CA LYS A 49 6.07 9.07 6.96
C LYS A 49 7.41 8.93 7.66
N SER A 50 7.68 7.77 8.27
CA SER A 50 8.92 7.49 9.01
C SER A 50 10.17 7.56 8.13
N ASN A 51 10.02 7.36 6.82
CA ASN A 51 11.10 7.39 5.84
C ASN A 51 11.12 8.69 5.00
N ASN A 52 10.32 9.71 5.35
CA ASN A 52 10.19 10.96 4.60
C ASN A 52 9.87 10.76 3.10
N LEU A 53 9.14 9.69 2.77
CA LEU A 53 8.89 9.31 1.38
C LEU A 53 7.78 10.14 0.74
N PHE A 54 6.86 10.73 1.51
CA PHE A 54 5.81 11.61 0.97
C PHE A 54 6.41 12.79 0.21
N GLU A 55 7.35 13.50 0.83
CA GLU A 55 8.01 14.65 0.21
C GLU A 55 8.78 14.24 -1.07
N LEU A 56 9.47 13.10 -1.04
CA LEU A 56 10.17 12.57 -2.20
C LEU A 56 9.20 12.23 -3.34
N ILE A 57 8.07 11.59 -3.03
CA ILE A 57 7.05 11.21 -4.00
C ILE A 57 6.45 12.46 -4.64
N ASP A 58 6.01 13.43 -3.83
CA ASP A 58 5.42 14.68 -4.33
C ASP A 58 6.40 15.45 -5.20
N LYS A 59 7.67 15.51 -4.80
CA LYS A 59 8.74 16.13 -5.57
C LYS A 59 8.94 15.45 -6.91
N GLU A 60 9.09 14.13 -6.94
CA GLU A 60 9.30 13.39 -8.20
C GLU A 60 8.09 13.49 -9.13
N LEU A 61 6.88 13.46 -8.59
CA LEU A 61 5.64 13.66 -9.36
C LEU A 61 5.53 15.08 -9.92
N SER A 62 6.06 16.10 -9.24
CA SER A 62 6.01 17.49 -9.73
C SER A 62 6.80 17.74 -11.03
N TYR A 63 7.77 16.87 -11.34
CA TYR A 63 8.61 16.98 -12.53
C TYR A 63 8.18 16.07 -13.68
N ILE A 64 7.11 15.29 -13.50
CA ILE A 64 6.72 14.30 -14.50
C ILE A 64 6.14 14.97 -15.75
N ASN A 65 6.63 14.56 -16.92
CA ASN A 65 5.98 14.86 -18.18
C ASN A 65 5.09 13.67 -18.57
N TYR A 66 3.79 13.81 -18.39
CA TYR A 66 2.82 12.74 -18.66
C TYR A 66 2.71 12.33 -20.14
N ASN A 67 3.26 13.12 -21.07
CA ASN A 67 3.30 12.78 -22.49
C ASN A 67 4.60 12.09 -22.91
N ASP A 68 5.55 11.92 -21.99
CA ASP A 68 6.81 11.22 -22.23
C ASP A 68 6.90 9.95 -21.37
N TYR A 69 6.82 8.81 -22.05
CA TYR A 69 6.93 7.51 -21.40
C TYR A 69 8.24 7.33 -20.61
N ASN A 70 9.36 7.89 -21.09
CA ASN A 70 10.62 7.80 -20.38
C ASN A 70 10.61 8.63 -19.09
N SER A 71 10.01 9.83 -19.12
CA SER A 71 9.78 10.64 -17.91
C SER A 71 8.97 9.87 -16.86
N ILE A 72 7.86 9.25 -17.26
CA ILE A 72 7.01 8.45 -16.36
C ILE A 72 7.80 7.26 -15.79
N ARG A 73 8.51 6.53 -16.65
CA ARG A 73 9.31 5.37 -16.24
C ARG A 73 10.41 5.77 -15.25
N ASN A 74 11.09 6.89 -15.50
CA ASN A 74 12.14 7.39 -14.61
C ASN A 74 11.58 7.80 -13.25
N CYS A 75 10.46 8.54 -13.22
CA CYS A 75 9.75 8.88 -11.99
C CYS A 75 9.36 7.63 -11.19
N SER A 76 8.70 6.67 -11.86
CA SER A 76 8.30 5.39 -11.25
C SER A 76 9.49 4.63 -10.67
N ASN A 77 10.59 4.52 -11.41
CA ASN A 77 11.80 3.82 -10.95
C ASN A 77 12.40 4.48 -9.71
N LYS A 78 12.46 5.82 -9.66
CA LYS A 78 12.99 6.54 -8.50
C LYS A 78 12.14 6.30 -7.26
N ILE A 79 10.82 6.46 -7.36
CA ILE A 79 9.88 6.22 -6.26
C ILE A 79 9.98 4.78 -5.76
N GLN A 80 9.96 3.80 -6.67
CA GLN A 80 10.08 2.38 -6.29
C GLN A 80 11.41 2.07 -5.61
N ASN A 81 12.52 2.63 -6.11
CA ASN A 81 13.84 2.42 -5.52
C ASN A 81 13.95 3.04 -4.12
N ALA A 82 13.34 4.20 -3.90
CA ALA A 82 13.28 4.83 -2.58
C ALA A 82 12.50 3.95 -1.59
N ILE A 83 11.31 3.47 -1.98
CA ILE A 83 10.48 2.58 -1.18
C ILE A 83 11.22 1.27 -0.84
N LYS A 84 11.94 0.66 -1.80
CA LYS A 84 12.68 -0.60 -1.58
C LYS A 84 13.89 -0.44 -0.65
N LYS A 85 14.45 0.77 -0.54
CA LYS A 85 15.61 1.07 0.32
C LYS A 85 15.21 1.56 1.71
N ALA A 86 13.96 2.01 1.86
CA ALA A 86 13.41 2.46 3.12
C ALA A 86 13.35 1.32 4.13
N SER A 87 13.57 1.64 5.40
CA SER A 87 13.53 0.67 6.48
C SER A 87 12.11 0.56 7.03
N LEU A 88 11.71 -0.66 7.37
CA LEU A 88 10.49 -0.87 8.15
C LEU A 88 10.74 -0.35 9.57
N PRO A 89 9.87 0.52 10.12
CA PRO A 89 9.91 0.91 11.52
C PRO A 89 9.83 -0.31 12.44
N LEU A 90 10.59 -0.29 13.53
CA LEU A 90 10.70 -1.41 14.47
C LEU A 90 9.42 -1.65 15.28
N ASP A 91 8.53 -0.64 15.36
CA ASP A 91 7.36 -0.61 16.25
C ASP A 91 6.01 -0.84 15.54
N MET A 92 6.00 -1.49 14.36
CA MET A 92 4.82 -1.66 13.47
C MET A 92 3.96 -2.92 13.65
#